data_AF-A0A429RG15-F1
#
_entry.id   AF-A0A429RG15-F1
#
_cell.length_a   1.000
_cell.length_b   1.000
_cell.length_c   1.000
_cell.angle_alpha   90.00
_cell.angle_beta   90.00
_cell.angle_gamma   90.00
#
_symmetry.space_group_name_H-M   'P 1'
#
loop_
_entity.id
_entity.type
_entity.pdbx_description
1 polymer ?
#
loop_
_entity_poly.entity_id
_entity_poly.type
_entity_poly.pdbx_seq_one_letter_code
_entity_poly.pdbx_strand_id
1 'polypeptide(L)'
;MSPQGRRREYLAPVSLYLPGLPVRATHRLATLLHSCHPEPTLAVTAFVTALAATSGRGPGGVVAVGAAVLAGQLSIGWCNDAVDAGRDTVSGRRDKPIATGALRPRTVAVAAVVALVACVPLSLLSGLAAAAVHLTGVVAGGWAYNLVLKRTPLSPLPYAVGFASLPAFVTLGPPAHAWPAWWAVVTSALLGVGAHWVNALPDIADDLATGVRGLPQRLGPVACRRLALVTMLVAVAVVTVCPPGTAGTPGWVCATAAGGAAVMGTVPRWREGSRWPFRAAIAVAGLAVVQLLSRGSVIA
;
A
#
# COMPACT_ATOMS: atom_id res chain seq x y z
N MET A 1 65.39 25.16 5.46
CA MET A 1 64.26 24.92 6.39
C MET A 1 63.00 24.75 5.55
N SER A 2 62.45 23.53 5.50
CA SER A 2 61.36 23.12 4.60
C SER A 2 60.02 23.06 5.37
N PRO A 3 58.87 23.48 4.80
CA PRO A 3 57.59 23.37 5.48
C PRO A 3 56.99 21.97 5.25
N GLN A 4 56.79 21.22 6.33
CA GLN A 4 56.15 19.91 6.33
C GLN A 4 54.66 20.02 5.97
N GLY A 5 54.29 19.52 4.80
CA GLY A 5 52.90 19.28 4.40
C GLY A 5 52.36 18.02 5.08
N ARG A 6 51.36 18.17 5.96
CA ARG A 6 50.56 17.07 6.51
C ARG A 6 49.63 16.52 5.42
N ARG A 7 49.96 15.35 4.86
CA ARG A 7 48.99 14.53 4.10
C ARG A 7 47.96 13.96 5.06
N ARG A 8 46.67 14.29 4.86
CA ARG A 8 45.55 13.56 5.46
C ARG A 8 45.33 12.29 4.63
N GLU A 9 45.69 11.14 5.19
CA GLU A 9 45.29 9.84 4.66
C GLU A 9 43.79 9.64 4.91
N TYR A 10 43.00 9.67 3.83
CA TYR A 10 41.62 9.18 3.84
C TYR A 10 41.66 7.66 3.85
N LEU A 11 41.59 7.06 5.04
CA LEU A 11 41.26 5.64 5.17
C LEU A 11 39.75 5.49 4.91
N ALA A 12 39.40 5.08 3.68
CA ALA A 12 38.06 4.57 3.40
C ALA A 12 37.84 3.29 4.23
N PRO A 13 36.73 3.15 4.97
CA PRO A 13 36.41 1.88 5.61
C PRO A 13 36.07 0.87 4.51
N VAL A 14 37.00 -0.05 4.25
CA VAL A 14 36.73 -1.25 3.47
C VAL A 14 35.71 -2.06 4.24
N SER A 15 34.46 -2.05 3.76
CA SER A 15 33.40 -2.92 4.27
C SER A 15 33.78 -4.37 3.96
N LEU A 16 34.33 -5.07 4.95
CA LEU A 16 34.56 -6.51 4.91
C LEU A 16 33.21 -7.23 5.04
N TYR A 17 32.45 -7.27 3.95
CA TYR A 17 31.29 -8.15 3.84
C TYR A 17 31.80 -9.58 3.60
N LEU A 18 31.82 -10.39 4.67
CA LEU A 18 32.07 -11.83 4.56
C LEU A 18 30.93 -12.49 3.75
N PRO A 19 31.21 -13.22 2.66
CA PRO A 19 30.18 -13.94 1.94
C PRO A 19 29.74 -15.18 2.72
N GLY A 20 28.44 -15.22 3.06
CA GLY A 20 27.64 -16.45 3.03
C GLY A 20 27.75 -17.39 4.23
N LEU A 21 26.77 -17.31 5.13
CA LEU A 21 26.20 -18.51 5.75
C LEU A 21 24.93 -18.91 4.98
N PRO A 22 24.67 -20.20 4.75
CA PRO A 22 23.45 -20.66 4.10
C PRO A 22 22.27 -20.37 5.02
N VAL A 23 21.63 -19.22 4.81
CA VAL A 23 20.36 -18.88 5.46
C VAL A 23 19.34 -19.95 5.04
N ARG A 24 18.82 -20.72 6.02
CA ARG A 24 17.80 -21.76 5.82
C ARG A 24 16.63 -21.20 5.00
N ALA A 25 16.00 -22.02 4.16
CA ALA A 25 14.91 -21.59 3.26
C ALA A 25 13.75 -20.90 4.01
N THR A 26 13.43 -21.35 5.22
CA THR A 26 12.43 -20.74 6.11
C THR A 26 12.82 -19.33 6.55
N HIS A 27 14.10 -19.10 6.85
CA HIS A 27 14.60 -17.77 7.18
C HIS A 27 14.61 -16.88 5.94
N ARG A 28 14.91 -17.40 4.75
CA ARG A 28 14.81 -16.62 3.50
C ARG A 28 13.36 -16.22 3.18
N LEU A 29 12.39 -17.11 3.39
CA LEU A 29 10.97 -16.81 3.22
C LEU A 29 10.50 -15.77 4.24
N ALA A 30 10.85 -15.92 5.51
CA ALA A 30 10.53 -14.94 6.54
C ALA A 30 11.14 -13.57 6.21
N THR A 31 12.40 -13.51 5.79
CA THR A 31 13.05 -12.26 5.36
C THR A 31 12.36 -11.66 4.13
N LEU A 32 11.95 -12.48 3.16
CA LEU A 32 11.23 -12.02 1.98
C LEU A 32 9.85 -11.46 2.34
N LEU A 33 9.12 -12.08 3.26
CA LEU A 33 7.84 -11.56 3.76
C LEU A 33 7.99 -10.24 4.53
N HIS A 34 9.12 -10.00 5.20
CA HIS A 34 9.38 -8.69 5.81
C HIS A 34 9.64 -7.59 4.76
N SER A 35 10.11 -7.97 3.56
CA SER A 35 10.35 -7.06 2.43
C SER A 35 9.10 -6.67 1.63
N CYS A 36 7.89 -7.14 1.97
CA CYS A 36 6.68 -6.79 1.21
C CYS A 36 5.84 -5.65 1.82
N HIS A 37 6.35 -4.94 2.84
CA HIS A 37 5.52 -4.10 3.72
C HIS A 37 4.35 -4.90 4.29
N PRO A 38 4.57 -5.72 5.34
CA PRO A 38 3.56 -6.66 5.82
C PRO A 38 2.30 -5.99 6.34
N GLU A 39 2.42 -4.78 6.90
CA GLU A 39 1.30 -4.04 7.48
C GLU A 39 0.21 -3.65 6.46
N PRO A 40 0.50 -2.93 5.34
CA PRO A 40 -0.48 -2.70 4.29
C PRO A 40 -0.96 -3.99 3.62
N THR A 41 -0.04 -4.93 3.37
CA THR A 41 -0.36 -6.19 2.70
C THR A 41 -1.45 -6.94 3.45
N LEU A 42 -1.28 -7.09 4.76
CA LEU A 42 -2.27 -7.76 5.62
C LEU A 42 -3.56 -6.96 5.75
N ALA A 43 -3.47 -5.64 5.92
CA ALA A 43 -4.66 -4.79 6.06
C ALA A 43 -5.55 -4.84 4.81
N VAL A 44 -5.00 -4.56 3.62
CA VAL A 44 -5.76 -4.58 2.36
C VAL A 44 -6.33 -5.97 2.09
N THR A 45 -5.52 -7.03 2.29
CA THR A 45 -5.99 -8.42 2.13
C THR A 45 -7.16 -8.72 3.06
N ALA A 46 -7.03 -8.39 4.35
CA ALA A 46 -8.09 -8.65 5.33
C ALA A 46 -9.37 -7.88 5.02
N PHE A 47 -9.27 -6.60 4.67
CA PHE A 47 -10.42 -5.76 4.35
C PHE A 47 -11.18 -6.24 3.11
N VAL A 48 -10.46 -6.56 2.03
CA VAL A 48 -11.10 -7.04 0.79
C VAL A 48 -11.68 -8.45 0.96
N THR A 49 -11.02 -9.30 1.75
CA THR A 49 -11.53 -10.64 2.10
C THR A 49 -12.81 -10.53 2.93
N ALA A 50 -12.84 -9.64 3.93
CA ALA A 50 -14.04 -9.37 4.73
C ALA A 50 -15.18 -8.84 3.86
N LEU A 51 -14.88 -7.93 2.93
CA LEU A 51 -15.86 -7.43 1.96
C LEU A 51 -16.45 -8.59 1.16
N ALA A 52 -15.60 -9.44 0.57
CA ALA A 52 -16.04 -10.61 -0.18
C ALA A 52 -16.93 -11.55 0.64
N ALA A 53 -16.65 -11.75 1.92
CA ALA A 53 -17.46 -12.58 2.81
C ALA A 53 -18.88 -12.03 3.03
N THR A 54 -19.06 -10.72 2.92
CA THR A 54 -20.37 -10.05 3.05
C THR A 54 -21.09 -9.83 1.70
N SER A 55 -20.42 -10.10 0.57
CA SER A 55 -20.97 -9.85 -0.77
C SER A 55 -21.60 -11.09 -1.43
N GLY A 56 -22.09 -12.03 -0.62
CA GLY A 56 -22.74 -13.24 -1.13
C GLY A 56 -21.80 -14.25 -1.79
N ARG A 57 -20.48 -14.15 -1.57
CA ARG A 57 -19.55 -15.18 -2.02
C ARG A 57 -19.62 -16.42 -1.12
N GLY A 58 -19.63 -17.60 -1.73
CA GLY A 58 -19.39 -18.84 -1.01
C GLY A 58 -17.95 -18.91 -0.45
N PRO A 59 -17.66 -19.83 0.49
CA PRO A 59 -16.35 -19.92 1.15
C PRO A 59 -15.17 -20.00 0.19
N GLY A 60 -15.29 -20.79 -0.89
CA GLY A 60 -14.25 -20.89 -1.92
C GLY A 60 -13.98 -19.57 -2.65
N GLY A 61 -15.02 -18.78 -2.93
CA GLY A 61 -14.88 -17.46 -3.55
C GLY A 61 -14.22 -16.43 -2.63
N VAL A 62 -14.50 -16.50 -1.32
CA VAL A 62 -13.84 -15.64 -0.31
C VAL A 62 -12.34 -15.97 -0.23
N VAL A 63 -11.99 -17.25 -0.17
CA VAL A 63 -10.58 -17.71 -0.16
C VAL A 63 -9.87 -17.30 -1.45
N ALA A 64 -10.52 -17.46 -2.61
CA ALA A 64 -9.95 -17.07 -3.90
C ALA A 64 -9.63 -15.57 -3.96
N VAL A 65 -10.54 -14.71 -3.49
CA VAL A 65 -10.33 -13.26 -3.42
C VAL A 65 -9.18 -12.92 -2.49
N GLY A 66 -9.17 -13.48 -1.28
CA GLY A 66 -8.09 -13.24 -0.32
C GLY A 66 -6.72 -13.66 -0.87
N ALA A 67 -6.64 -14.83 -1.51
CA ALA A 67 -5.42 -15.32 -2.14
C ALA A 67 -4.96 -14.44 -3.30
N ALA A 68 -5.89 -14.00 -4.17
CA ALA A 68 -5.59 -13.10 -5.28
C ALA A 68 -5.05 -11.76 -4.79
N VAL A 69 -5.74 -11.12 -3.84
CA VAL A 69 -5.31 -9.83 -3.27
C VAL A 69 -3.97 -9.97 -2.58
N LEU A 70 -3.75 -11.03 -1.79
CA LEU A 70 -2.48 -11.28 -1.14
C LEU A 70 -1.34 -11.43 -2.16
N ALA A 71 -1.53 -12.21 -3.22
CA ALA A 71 -0.54 -12.37 -4.29
C ALA A 71 -0.24 -11.04 -4.99
N GLY A 72 -1.27 -10.24 -5.28
CA GLY A 72 -1.13 -8.90 -5.83
C GLY A 72 -0.34 -7.95 -4.91
N GLN A 73 -0.68 -7.91 -3.63
CA GLN A 73 0.01 -7.06 -2.64
C GLN A 73 1.48 -7.48 -2.45
N LEU A 74 1.75 -8.78 -2.35
CA LEU A 74 3.13 -9.30 -2.28
C LEU A 74 3.93 -8.90 -3.52
N SER A 75 3.33 -9.04 -4.71
CA SER A 75 3.94 -8.62 -5.97
C SER A 75 4.31 -7.13 -5.98
N ILE A 76 3.37 -6.27 -5.59
CA ILE A 76 3.57 -4.81 -5.57
C ILE A 76 4.65 -4.44 -4.54
N GLY A 77 4.59 -5.00 -3.34
CA GLY A 77 5.56 -4.72 -2.27
C GLY A 77 6.98 -5.12 -2.65
N TRP A 78 7.16 -6.35 -3.17
CA TRP A 78 8.47 -6.81 -3.63
C TRP A 78 8.97 -6.05 -4.87
N CYS A 79 8.08 -5.67 -5.78
CA CYS A 79 8.43 -4.81 -6.90
C CYS A 79 8.99 -3.47 -6.40
N ASN A 80 8.34 -2.84 -5.42
CA ASN A 80 8.80 -1.60 -4.83
C ASN A 80 10.19 -1.75 -4.21
N ASP A 81 10.40 -2.75 -3.36
CA ASP A 81 11.69 -2.99 -2.71
C ASP A 81 12.80 -3.27 -3.73
N ALA A 82 12.53 -4.05 -4.78
CA ALA A 82 13.51 -4.32 -5.83
C ALA A 82 13.92 -3.06 -6.61
N VAL A 83 12.96 -2.16 -6.90
CA VAL A 83 13.18 -0.91 -7.65
C VAL A 83 13.82 0.18 -6.77
N ASP A 84 13.53 0.18 -5.48
CA ASP A 84 14.07 1.12 -4.50
C ASP A 84 15.43 0.65 -3.92
N ALA A 85 15.83 -0.61 -4.13
CA ALA A 85 17.02 -1.24 -3.54
C ALA A 85 18.29 -0.38 -3.49
N GLY A 86 18.69 0.20 -4.63
CA GLY A 86 19.87 1.07 -4.69
C GLY A 86 19.72 2.36 -3.88
N ARG A 87 18.53 2.96 -3.92
CA ARG A 87 18.21 4.18 -3.16
C ARG A 87 18.14 3.88 -1.67
N ASP A 88 17.49 2.79 -1.28
CA ASP A 88 17.38 2.37 0.12
C ASP A 88 18.77 2.08 0.72
N THR A 89 19.70 1.56 -0.08
CA THR A 89 21.10 1.35 0.32
C THR A 89 21.81 2.69 0.54
N VAL A 90 21.67 3.65 -0.39
CA VAL A 90 22.26 5.00 -0.28
C VAL A 90 21.72 5.75 0.94
N SER A 91 20.41 5.63 1.21
CA SER A 91 19.76 6.24 2.38
C SER A 91 20.03 5.49 3.69
N GLY A 92 20.77 4.38 3.66
CA GLY A 92 21.16 3.63 4.87
C GLY A 92 19.99 2.96 5.60
N ARG A 93 18.92 2.56 4.87
CA ARG A 93 17.73 1.93 5.45
C ARG A 93 18.10 0.60 6.13
N ARG A 94 17.90 0.53 7.45
CA ARG A 94 18.18 -0.68 8.26
C ARG A 94 16.97 -1.59 8.44
N ASP A 95 15.78 -1.06 8.22
CA ASP A 95 14.51 -1.77 8.32
C ASP A 95 14.24 -2.68 7.12
N LYS A 96 14.94 -2.48 6.01
CA LYS A 96 14.75 -3.22 4.75
C LYS A 96 15.84 -4.27 4.52
N PRO A 97 15.50 -5.56 4.44
CA PRO A 97 16.48 -6.63 4.19
C PRO A 97 17.29 -6.48 2.90
N ILE A 98 16.71 -5.86 1.87
CA ILE A 98 17.40 -5.62 0.59
C ILE A 98 18.51 -4.56 0.72
N ALA A 99 18.28 -3.52 1.52
CA ALA A 99 19.21 -2.41 1.73
C ALA A 99 20.40 -2.81 2.63
N THR A 100 20.20 -3.77 3.53
CA THR A 100 21.26 -4.32 4.38
C THR A 100 22.08 -5.43 3.70
N GLY A 101 21.71 -5.84 2.48
CA GLY A 101 22.35 -6.93 1.73
C GLY A 101 21.91 -8.34 2.14
N ALA A 102 20.94 -8.48 3.06
CA ALA A 102 20.41 -9.77 3.49
C ALA A 102 19.62 -10.50 2.39
N LEU A 103 19.06 -9.76 1.43
CA LEU A 103 18.44 -10.30 0.21
C LEU A 103 19.06 -9.69 -1.04
N ARG A 104 19.30 -10.53 -2.07
CA ARG A 104 19.74 -10.05 -3.38
C ARG A 104 18.55 -9.37 -4.09
N PRO A 105 18.73 -8.17 -4.70
CA PRO A 105 17.66 -7.50 -5.43
C PRO A 105 16.99 -8.36 -6.51
N ARG A 106 17.78 -9.16 -7.22
CA ARG A 106 17.26 -10.12 -8.22
C ARG A 106 16.32 -11.15 -7.61
N THR A 107 16.56 -11.62 -6.39
CA THR A 107 15.68 -12.58 -5.71
C THR A 107 14.32 -11.95 -5.41
N VAL A 108 14.31 -10.72 -4.92
CA VAL A 108 13.07 -9.99 -4.62
C VAL A 108 12.30 -9.64 -5.91
N ALA A 109 13.01 -9.23 -6.97
CA ALA A 109 12.41 -8.99 -8.28
C ALA A 109 11.75 -10.25 -8.88
N VAL A 110 12.43 -11.40 -8.81
CA VAL A 110 11.85 -12.68 -9.26
C VAL A 110 10.63 -13.04 -8.42
N ALA A 111 10.68 -12.86 -7.10
CA ALA A 111 9.51 -13.09 -6.24
C ALA A 111 8.33 -12.19 -6.61
N ALA A 112 8.59 -10.91 -6.92
CA ALA A 112 7.57 -9.97 -7.37
C ALA A 112 6.86 -10.44 -8.65
N VAL A 113 7.63 -10.91 -9.64
CA VAL A 113 7.12 -11.45 -10.91
C VAL A 113 6.36 -12.76 -10.70
N VAL A 114 6.90 -13.69 -9.89
CA VAL A 114 6.23 -14.96 -9.58
C VAL A 114 4.89 -14.72 -8.90
N ALA A 115 4.83 -13.79 -7.94
CA ALA A 115 3.58 -13.40 -7.29
C ALA A 115 2.60 -12.75 -8.28
N LEU A 116 3.08 -11.93 -9.22
CA LEU A 116 2.23 -11.36 -10.27
C LEU A 116 1.64 -12.47 -11.16
N VAL A 117 2.47 -13.41 -11.59
CA VAL A 117 2.04 -14.55 -12.42
C VAL A 117 1.03 -15.42 -11.67
N ALA A 118 1.25 -15.68 -10.37
CA ALA A 118 0.29 -16.40 -9.53
C ALA A 118 -1.02 -15.62 -9.29
N CYS A 119 -0.95 -14.29 -9.25
CA CYS A 119 -2.13 -13.43 -9.09
C CYS A 119 -3.13 -13.60 -10.24
N VAL A 120 -2.66 -13.89 -11.46
CA VAL A 120 -3.52 -14.06 -12.65
C VAL A 120 -4.53 -15.21 -12.49
N PRO A 121 -4.12 -16.49 -12.32
CA PRO A 121 -5.08 -17.58 -12.15
C PRO A 121 -5.92 -17.41 -10.89
N LEU A 122 -5.36 -16.90 -9.79
CA LEU A 122 -6.13 -16.63 -8.56
C LEU A 122 -7.24 -15.60 -8.79
N SER A 123 -6.98 -14.55 -9.57
CA SER A 123 -7.99 -13.56 -9.94
C SER A 123 -9.06 -14.14 -10.86
N LEU A 124 -8.66 -15.01 -11.81
CA LEU A 124 -9.55 -15.69 -12.74
C LEU A 124 -10.53 -16.65 -12.05
N LEU A 125 -10.25 -17.13 -10.84
CA LEU A 125 -11.23 -17.88 -10.03
C LEU A 125 -12.48 -17.05 -9.68
N SER A 126 -12.42 -15.72 -9.81
CA SER A 126 -13.58 -14.83 -9.69
C SER A 126 -14.20 -14.47 -11.05
N GLY A 127 -13.80 -15.10 -12.15
CA GLY A 127 -14.30 -14.80 -13.49
C GLY A 127 -13.52 -13.69 -14.21
N LEU A 128 -13.72 -13.59 -15.52
CA LEU A 128 -12.90 -12.77 -16.41
C LEU A 128 -13.01 -11.27 -16.11
N ALA A 129 -14.22 -10.75 -15.88
CA ALA A 129 -14.45 -9.34 -15.59
C ALA A 129 -13.80 -8.91 -14.27
N ALA A 130 -14.01 -9.69 -13.20
CA ALA A 130 -13.37 -9.46 -11.91
C ALA A 130 -11.83 -9.53 -12.02
N ALA A 131 -11.31 -10.53 -12.74
CA ALA A 131 -9.87 -10.67 -12.95
C ALA A 131 -9.27 -9.49 -13.72
N ALA A 132 -9.92 -9.03 -14.78
CA ALA A 132 -9.46 -7.90 -15.57
C ALA A 132 -9.35 -6.63 -14.70
N VAL A 133 -10.36 -6.36 -13.86
CA VAL A 133 -10.35 -5.20 -12.97
C VAL A 133 -9.27 -5.31 -11.90
N HIS A 134 -9.15 -6.47 -11.23
CA HIS A 134 -8.13 -6.67 -10.21
C HIS A 134 -6.71 -6.57 -10.78
N LEU A 135 -6.43 -7.23 -11.90
CA LEU A 135 -5.12 -7.17 -12.55
C LEU A 135 -4.80 -5.76 -13.07
N THR A 136 -5.80 -5.02 -13.55
CA THR A 136 -5.63 -3.59 -13.86
C THR A 136 -5.25 -2.82 -12.61
N GLY A 137 -5.90 -3.06 -11.47
CA GLY A 137 -5.54 -2.47 -10.19
C GLY A 137 -4.11 -2.78 -9.76
N VAL A 138 -3.66 -4.04 -9.91
CA VAL A 138 -2.29 -4.46 -9.57
C VAL A 138 -1.25 -3.81 -10.50
N VAL A 139 -1.48 -3.85 -11.81
CA VAL A 139 -0.53 -3.36 -12.81
C VAL A 139 -0.54 -1.84 -12.90
N ALA A 140 -1.69 -1.23 -13.16
CA ALA A 140 -1.82 0.22 -13.30
C ALA A 140 -1.75 0.95 -11.95
N GLY A 141 -2.23 0.31 -10.86
CA GLY A 141 -2.21 0.91 -9.53
C GLY A 141 -0.92 0.68 -8.75
N GLY A 142 -0.29 -0.48 -8.88
CA GLY A 142 0.91 -0.84 -8.12
C GLY A 142 2.20 -0.77 -8.93
N TRP A 143 2.30 -1.55 -10.01
CA TRP A 143 3.53 -1.63 -10.81
C TRP A 143 3.87 -0.33 -11.52
N ALA A 144 2.87 0.32 -12.14
CA ALA A 144 3.09 1.61 -12.80
C ALA A 144 3.52 2.71 -11.80
N TYR A 145 3.04 2.65 -10.56
CA TYR A 145 3.53 3.51 -9.48
C TYR A 145 5.01 3.28 -9.21
N ASN A 146 5.41 2.05 -8.89
CA ASN A 146 6.77 1.70 -8.52
C ASN A 146 7.79 2.04 -9.63
N LEU A 147 7.45 1.73 -10.87
CA LEU A 147 8.37 1.83 -12.00
C LEU A 147 8.49 3.25 -12.56
N VAL A 148 7.41 4.03 -12.56
CA VAL A 148 7.36 5.30 -13.29
C VAL A 148 6.70 6.41 -12.47
N LEU A 149 5.45 6.21 -12.07
CA LEU A 149 4.57 7.31 -11.62
C LEU A 149 4.91 7.83 -10.23
N LYS A 150 5.62 7.08 -9.38
CA LYS A 150 6.13 7.54 -8.07
C LYS A 150 6.93 8.84 -8.19
N ARG A 151 7.63 9.05 -9.31
CA ARG A 151 8.50 10.22 -9.53
C ARG A 151 7.79 11.39 -10.23
N THR A 152 6.49 11.31 -10.49
CA THR A 152 5.74 12.31 -11.25
C THR A 152 4.64 12.97 -10.40
N PRO A 153 4.11 14.14 -10.83
CA PRO A 153 2.94 14.74 -10.19
C PRO A 153 1.70 13.82 -10.19
N LEU A 154 1.66 12.79 -11.04
CA LEU A 154 0.57 11.83 -11.11
C LEU A 154 0.69 10.70 -10.08
N SER A 155 1.68 10.73 -9.19
CA SER A 155 1.90 9.71 -8.14
C SER A 155 0.69 9.30 -7.28
N PRO A 156 -0.36 10.13 -7.04
CA PRO A 156 -1.56 9.66 -6.34
C PRO A 156 -2.54 8.85 -7.21
N LEU A 157 -2.50 9.01 -8.53
CA LEU A 157 -3.45 8.38 -9.46
C LEU A 157 -3.40 6.84 -9.41
N PRO A 158 -2.22 6.19 -9.39
CA PRO A 158 -2.15 4.73 -9.25
C PRO A 158 -2.82 4.22 -7.97
N TYR A 159 -2.68 4.93 -6.85
CA TYR A 159 -3.35 4.54 -5.60
C TYR A 159 -4.88 4.65 -5.72
N ALA A 160 -5.38 5.70 -6.38
CA ALA A 160 -6.80 5.83 -6.67
C ALA A 160 -7.31 4.66 -7.50
N VAL A 161 -6.64 4.33 -8.61
CA VAL A 161 -7.01 3.22 -9.52
C VAL A 161 -6.93 1.87 -8.82
N GLY A 162 -5.84 1.62 -8.10
CA GLY A 162 -5.62 0.36 -7.37
C GLY A 162 -6.73 0.11 -6.35
N PHE A 163 -7.05 1.09 -5.51
CA PHE A 163 -8.09 0.92 -4.50
C PHE A 163 -9.50 0.93 -5.09
N ALA A 164 -9.78 1.77 -6.11
CA ALA A 164 -11.06 1.79 -6.82
C ALA A 164 -11.41 0.45 -7.47
N SER A 165 -10.39 -0.34 -7.85
CA SER A 165 -10.58 -1.67 -8.44
C SER A 165 -11.11 -2.70 -7.45
N LEU A 166 -10.89 -2.53 -6.13
CA LEU A 166 -11.15 -3.58 -5.13
C LEU A 166 -12.65 -3.86 -4.92
N PRO A 167 -13.55 -2.86 -4.78
CA PRO A 167 -14.98 -3.13 -4.74
C PRO A 167 -15.49 -3.83 -6.00
N ALA A 168 -15.02 -3.39 -7.18
CA ALA A 168 -15.40 -3.99 -8.45
C ALA A 168 -14.90 -5.43 -8.58
N PHE A 169 -13.66 -5.72 -8.16
CA PHE A 169 -13.17 -7.09 -8.07
C PHE A 169 -14.08 -7.94 -7.19
N VAL A 170 -14.63 -7.36 -6.11
CA VAL A 170 -15.51 -8.08 -5.21
C VAL A 170 -16.90 -8.32 -5.82
N THR A 171 -17.55 -7.31 -6.38
CA THR A 171 -18.93 -7.42 -6.85
C THR A 171 -19.06 -8.10 -8.22
N LEU A 172 -17.99 -8.11 -9.03
CA LEU A 172 -17.98 -8.76 -10.33
C LEU A 172 -17.76 -10.29 -10.29
N GLY A 173 -17.49 -10.86 -9.11
CA GLY A 173 -17.17 -12.27 -8.99
C GLY A 173 -18.34 -13.26 -8.92
N PRO A 174 -19.44 -12.97 -8.23
CA PRO A 174 -20.61 -13.85 -8.18
C PRO A 174 -21.27 -14.05 -9.57
N PRO A 175 -22.03 -15.15 -9.78
CA PRO A 175 -22.72 -15.40 -11.05
C PRO A 175 -23.69 -14.28 -11.45
N ALA A 176 -24.51 -13.81 -10.51
CA ALA A 176 -25.36 -12.63 -10.67
C ALA A 176 -24.58 -11.38 -10.25
N HIS A 177 -23.54 -11.04 -11.02
CA HIS A 177 -22.69 -9.88 -10.72
C HIS A 177 -23.33 -8.56 -11.14
N ALA A 178 -22.97 -7.51 -10.41
CA ALA A 178 -23.28 -6.13 -10.73
C ALA A 178 -22.05 -5.24 -10.51
N TRP A 179 -22.01 -4.12 -11.21
CA TRP A 179 -20.99 -3.11 -10.97
C TRP A 179 -21.15 -2.55 -9.56
N PRO A 180 -20.05 -2.32 -8.83
CA PRO A 180 -20.16 -1.81 -7.48
C PRO A 180 -20.81 -0.43 -7.49
N ALA A 181 -21.51 -0.11 -6.42
CA ALA A 181 -22.08 1.21 -6.24
C ALA A 181 -20.99 2.28 -6.36
N TRP A 182 -21.28 3.36 -7.09
CA TRP A 182 -20.30 4.41 -7.42
C TRP A 182 -19.63 5.00 -6.16
N TRP A 183 -20.38 5.11 -5.05
CA TRP A 183 -19.88 5.64 -3.79
C TRP A 183 -18.85 4.71 -3.15
N ALA A 184 -18.96 3.39 -3.31
CA ALA A 184 -17.97 2.43 -2.82
C ALA A 184 -16.65 2.54 -3.60
N VAL A 185 -16.75 2.76 -4.92
CA VAL A 185 -15.59 3.00 -5.79
C VAL A 185 -14.90 4.31 -5.40
N VAL A 186 -15.66 5.40 -5.24
CA VAL A 186 -15.13 6.72 -4.85
C VAL A 186 -14.51 6.69 -3.47
N THR A 187 -15.17 6.10 -2.46
CA THR A 187 -14.61 5.92 -1.12
C THR A 187 -13.29 5.17 -1.18
N SER A 188 -13.24 4.05 -1.90
CA SER A 188 -12.00 3.25 -2.00
C SER A 188 -10.89 4.04 -2.68
N ALA A 189 -11.19 4.74 -3.79
CA ALA A 189 -10.23 5.60 -4.47
C ALA A 189 -9.65 6.68 -3.53
N LEU A 190 -10.51 7.36 -2.76
CA LEU A 190 -10.11 8.39 -1.80
C LEU A 190 -9.28 7.82 -0.65
N LEU A 191 -9.62 6.64 -0.14
CA LEU A 191 -8.80 5.94 0.87
C LEU A 191 -7.43 5.57 0.30
N GLY A 192 -7.35 5.13 -0.96
CA GLY A 192 -6.08 4.91 -1.65
C GLY A 192 -5.25 6.18 -1.75
N VAL A 193 -5.84 7.30 -2.18
CA VAL A 193 -5.15 8.59 -2.24
C VAL A 193 -4.70 9.05 -0.84
N GLY A 194 -5.53 8.86 0.19
CA GLY A 194 -5.16 9.11 1.58
C GLY A 194 -3.95 8.28 2.02
N ALA A 195 -3.95 6.98 1.70
CA ALA A 195 -2.85 6.06 1.95
C ALA A 195 -1.56 6.49 1.24
N HIS A 196 -1.66 6.97 -0.01
CA HIS A 196 -0.51 7.50 -0.76
C HIS A 196 0.20 8.63 -0.01
N TRP A 197 -0.57 9.60 0.50
CA TRP A 197 -0.01 10.74 1.23
C TRP A 197 0.74 10.29 2.48
N VAL A 198 0.13 9.45 3.31
CA VAL A 198 0.78 8.97 4.55
C VAL A 198 1.92 8.02 4.29
N ASN A 199 1.87 7.24 3.21
CA ASN A 199 2.94 6.33 2.83
C ASN A 199 4.19 7.08 2.35
N ALA A 200 4.00 8.20 1.65
CA ALA A 200 5.12 9.02 1.20
C ALA A 200 5.80 9.80 2.36
N LEU A 201 5.05 10.17 3.41
CA LEU A 201 5.53 11.07 4.47
C LEU A 201 6.90 10.73 5.08
N PRO A 202 7.18 9.48 5.50
CA PRO A 202 8.46 9.13 6.12
C PRO A 202 9.64 9.24 5.14
N ASP A 203 9.36 9.07 3.85
CA ASP A 203 10.38 8.91 2.82
C ASP A 203 10.66 10.21 2.04
N ILE A 204 9.90 11.30 2.26
CA ILE A 204 10.02 12.54 1.47
C ILE A 204 11.47 13.05 1.37
N ALA A 205 12.18 13.11 2.49
CA ALA A 205 13.55 13.64 2.53
C ALA A 205 14.54 12.74 1.77
N ASP A 206 14.48 11.43 2.03
CA ASP A 206 15.33 10.42 1.37
C ASP A 206 15.03 10.32 -0.14
N ASP A 207 13.76 10.39 -0.51
CA ASP A 207 13.30 10.42 -1.90
C ASP A 207 13.86 11.67 -2.61
N LEU A 208 13.78 12.84 -2.00
CA LEU A 208 14.36 14.07 -2.57
C LEU A 208 15.89 13.97 -2.72
N ALA A 209 16.59 13.43 -1.72
CA ALA A 209 18.03 13.23 -1.75
C ALA A 209 18.47 12.26 -2.85
N THR A 210 17.61 11.30 -3.21
CA THR A 210 17.84 10.31 -4.27
C THR A 210 17.19 10.66 -5.61
N GLY A 211 16.66 11.89 -5.75
CA GLY A 211 16.14 12.43 -7.02
C GLY A 211 14.69 12.07 -7.37
N VAL A 212 13.95 11.46 -6.46
CA VAL A 212 12.50 11.21 -6.61
C VAL A 212 11.74 12.52 -6.35
N ARG A 213 10.98 12.98 -7.36
CA ARG A 213 10.25 14.25 -7.32
C ARG A 213 8.78 14.09 -7.71
N GLY A 214 8.10 13.16 -7.03
CA GLY A 214 6.65 12.98 -7.10
C GLY A 214 5.87 14.16 -6.53
N LEU A 215 4.54 14.06 -6.55
CA LEU A 215 3.69 15.11 -5.98
C LEU A 215 3.93 15.32 -4.47
N PRO A 216 4.07 14.26 -3.64
CA PRO A 216 4.38 14.43 -2.22
C PRO A 216 5.67 15.22 -1.98
N GLN A 217 6.73 14.93 -2.74
CA GLN A 217 8.03 15.57 -2.60
C GLN A 217 8.01 17.05 -3.03
N ARG A 218 7.14 17.42 -3.98
CA ARG A 218 6.95 18.82 -4.41
C ARG A 218 6.16 19.65 -3.40
N LEU A 219 5.19 19.03 -2.73
CA LEU A 219 4.31 19.70 -1.78
C LEU A 219 4.88 19.74 -0.35
N GLY A 220 5.74 18.77 -0.02
CA GLY A 220 6.35 18.64 1.30
C GLY A 220 5.42 18.02 2.36
N PRO A 221 5.96 17.72 3.55
CA PRO A 221 5.29 16.91 4.57
C PRO A 221 4.06 17.57 5.19
N VAL A 222 4.03 18.90 5.29
CA VAL A 222 2.87 19.62 5.87
C VAL A 222 1.66 19.51 4.96
N ALA A 223 1.82 19.75 3.67
CA ALA A 223 0.75 19.63 2.69
C ALA A 223 0.27 18.17 2.58
N CYS A 224 1.18 17.20 2.55
CA CYS A 224 0.82 15.77 2.53
C CYS A 224 -0.02 15.37 3.75
N ARG A 225 0.32 15.84 4.97
CA ARG A 225 -0.51 15.59 6.16
C ARG A 225 -1.92 16.16 6.01
N ARG A 226 -2.06 17.40 5.53
CA ARG A 226 -3.37 18.03 5.33
C ARG A 226 -4.18 17.31 4.26
N LEU A 227 -3.55 16.94 3.15
CA LEU A 227 -4.20 16.20 2.07
C LEU A 227 -4.62 14.80 2.51
N ALA A 228 -3.82 14.11 3.31
CA ALA A 228 -4.20 12.84 3.93
C ALA A 228 -5.48 12.99 4.78
N LEU A 229 -5.51 13.99 5.67
CA LEU A 229 -6.70 14.27 6.49
C LEU A 229 -7.93 14.55 5.63
N VAL A 230 -7.82 15.50 4.69
CA VAL A 230 -8.96 15.93 3.86
C VAL A 230 -9.48 14.75 3.04
N THR A 231 -8.61 14.01 2.34
CA THR A 231 -9.02 12.88 1.51
C THR A 231 -9.66 11.76 2.31
N MET A 232 -9.15 11.47 3.51
CA MET A 232 -9.75 10.49 4.42
C MET A 232 -11.10 10.94 4.97
N LEU A 233 -11.24 12.19 5.40
CA LEU A 233 -12.51 12.73 5.87
C LEU A 233 -13.58 12.74 4.76
N VAL A 234 -13.19 13.10 3.53
CA VAL A 234 -14.10 13.02 2.38
C VAL A 234 -14.48 11.57 2.09
N ALA A 235 -13.55 10.62 2.16
CA ALA A 235 -13.87 9.20 1.99
C ALA A 235 -14.89 8.70 3.01
N VAL A 236 -14.70 9.08 4.28
CA VAL A 236 -15.62 8.76 5.40
C VAL A 236 -16.98 9.42 5.19
N ALA A 237 -17.02 10.68 4.75
CA ALA A 237 -18.27 11.37 4.44
C ALA A 237 -19.03 10.68 3.30
N VAL A 238 -18.34 10.32 2.21
CA VAL A 238 -18.95 9.63 1.06
C VAL A 238 -19.55 8.28 1.49
N VAL A 239 -18.82 7.45 2.23
CA VAL A 239 -19.32 6.13 2.66
C VAL A 239 -20.45 6.23 3.69
N THR A 240 -20.50 7.33 4.45
CA THR A 240 -21.56 7.54 5.45
C THR A 240 -22.85 8.09 4.82
N VAL A 241 -22.73 9.03 3.88
CA VAL A 241 -23.85 9.87 3.40
C VAL A 241 -24.40 9.43 2.04
N CYS A 242 -23.55 8.94 1.13
CA CYS A 242 -23.97 8.64 -0.25
C CYS A 242 -24.70 7.31 -0.46
N PRO A 243 -24.55 6.25 0.38
CA PRO A 243 -25.38 5.06 0.24
C PRO A 243 -26.87 5.37 0.39
N PRO A 244 -27.77 4.59 -0.24
CA PRO A 244 -29.21 4.74 -0.05
C PRO A 244 -29.63 4.59 1.41
N GLY A 245 -30.56 5.46 1.85
CA GLY A 245 -31.02 5.53 3.23
C GLY A 245 -30.11 6.37 4.13
N THR A 246 -30.63 6.81 5.28
CA THR A 246 -29.83 7.60 6.22
C THR A 246 -28.84 6.72 6.98
N ALA A 247 -27.67 7.27 7.31
CA ALA A 247 -26.81 6.63 8.30
C ALA A 247 -27.52 6.58 9.65
N GLY A 248 -27.74 5.37 10.17
CA GLY A 248 -28.17 5.18 11.55
C GLY A 248 -27.05 5.52 12.53
N THR A 249 -27.36 5.52 13.83
CA THR A 249 -26.41 5.80 14.92
C THR A 249 -25.08 5.05 14.78
N PRO A 250 -25.05 3.73 14.45
CA PRO A 250 -23.77 3.01 14.27
C PRO A 250 -22.90 3.57 13.14
N GLY A 251 -23.51 4.03 12.04
CA GLY A 251 -22.80 4.63 10.91
C GLY A 251 -22.14 5.94 11.32
N TRP A 252 -22.88 6.82 12.02
CA TRP A 252 -22.33 8.07 12.55
C TRP A 252 -21.25 7.84 13.60
N VAL A 253 -21.41 6.86 14.50
CA VAL A 253 -20.36 6.49 15.47
C VAL A 253 -19.09 6.04 14.75
N CYS A 254 -19.19 5.19 13.72
CA CYS A 254 -18.04 4.79 12.90
C CYS A 254 -17.40 5.99 12.21
N ALA A 255 -18.20 6.91 11.67
CA ALA A 255 -17.72 8.12 11.01
C ALA A 255 -16.97 9.05 11.96
N THR A 256 -17.51 9.27 13.16
CA THR A 256 -16.86 10.07 14.21
C THR A 256 -15.56 9.44 14.68
N ALA A 257 -15.54 8.12 14.90
CA ALA A 257 -14.33 7.39 15.26
C ALA A 257 -13.26 7.48 14.16
N ALA A 258 -13.66 7.35 12.89
CA ALA A 258 -12.75 7.48 11.75
C ALA A 258 -12.22 8.91 11.61
N GLY A 259 -13.07 9.92 11.79
CA GLY A 259 -12.66 11.32 11.83
C GLY A 259 -11.65 11.59 12.93
N GLY A 260 -11.89 11.08 14.15
CA GLY A 260 -10.95 11.17 15.26
C GLY A 260 -9.60 10.50 14.96
N ALA A 261 -9.61 9.29 14.39
CA ALA A 261 -8.40 8.60 13.97
C ALA A 261 -7.62 9.38 12.90
N ALA A 262 -8.30 9.92 11.90
CA ALA A 262 -7.68 10.74 10.85
C ALA A 262 -7.02 11.99 11.42
N VAL A 263 -7.71 12.71 12.32
CA VAL A 263 -7.15 13.89 13.01
C VAL A 263 -5.92 13.50 13.82
N MET A 264 -6.01 12.46 14.65
CA MET A 264 -4.90 11.97 15.48
C MET A 264 -3.67 11.55 14.66
N GLY A 265 -3.89 10.95 13.48
CA GLY A 265 -2.83 10.58 12.54
C GLY A 265 -2.05 11.75 11.96
N THR A 266 -2.63 12.97 11.97
CA THR A 266 -1.99 14.18 11.41
C THR A 266 -1.35 15.10 12.44
N VAL A 267 -1.49 14.78 13.73
CA VAL A 267 -0.92 15.60 14.81
C VAL A 267 0.61 15.64 14.68
N PRO A 268 1.25 16.82 14.64
CA PRO A 268 2.71 16.95 14.43
C PRO A 268 3.59 16.43 15.58
N ARG A 269 2.99 15.84 16.62
CA ARG A 269 3.68 15.38 17.84
C ARG A 269 4.51 14.11 17.63
N TRP A 270 4.39 13.48 16.47
CA TRP A 270 5.10 12.25 16.18
C TRP A 270 6.51 12.54 15.65
N ARG A 271 7.50 11.82 16.21
CA ARG A 271 8.89 11.90 15.77
C ARG A 271 9.02 11.64 14.27
N GLU A 272 10.03 12.23 13.64
CA GLU A 272 10.43 11.88 12.27
C GLU A 272 10.63 10.36 12.16
N GLY A 273 10.06 9.74 11.12
CA GLY A 273 10.06 8.29 10.93
C GLY A 273 8.96 7.50 11.68
N SER A 274 8.03 8.17 12.35
CA SER A 274 6.90 7.49 13.02
C SER A 274 5.95 6.79 12.05
N ARG A 275 5.55 5.56 12.38
CA ARG A 275 4.54 4.78 11.64
C ARG A 275 3.09 5.13 12.02
N TRP A 276 2.89 6.02 12.99
CA TRP A 276 1.55 6.39 13.50
C TRP A 276 0.61 6.98 12.44
N PRO A 277 1.03 7.90 11.56
CA PRO A 277 0.15 8.44 10.52
C PRO A 277 -0.39 7.33 9.60
N PHE A 278 0.45 6.36 9.28
CA PHE A 278 0.09 5.21 8.45
C PHE A 278 -0.87 4.25 9.17
N ARG A 279 -0.62 3.95 10.45
CA ARG A 279 -1.54 3.15 11.29
C ARG A 279 -2.90 3.78 11.45
N ALA A 280 -2.94 5.10 11.64
CA ALA A 280 -4.17 5.86 11.69
C ALA A 280 -4.95 5.75 10.37
N ALA A 281 -4.26 5.82 9.23
CA ALA A 281 -4.87 5.59 7.92
C ALA A 281 -5.48 4.19 7.78
N ILE A 282 -4.78 3.15 8.26
CA ILE A 282 -5.32 1.78 8.29
C ILE A 282 -6.56 1.71 9.17
N ALA A 283 -6.56 2.36 10.34
CA ALA A 283 -7.72 2.40 11.22
C ALA A 283 -8.92 3.10 10.57
N VAL A 284 -8.70 4.23 9.89
CA VAL A 284 -9.73 4.93 9.11
C VAL A 284 -10.28 4.02 8.01
N ALA A 285 -9.41 3.37 7.24
CA ALA A 285 -9.82 2.45 6.19
C ALA A 285 -10.62 1.26 6.75
N GLY A 286 -10.19 0.70 7.88
CA GLY A 286 -10.91 -0.37 8.57
C GLY A 286 -12.31 0.04 9.02
N LEU A 287 -12.46 1.25 9.58
CA LEU A 287 -13.78 1.79 9.97
C LEU A 287 -14.67 2.06 8.76
N ALA A 288 -14.12 2.56 7.66
CA ALA A 288 -14.85 2.73 6.40
C ALA A 288 -15.29 1.38 5.82
N VAL A 289 -14.44 0.34 5.93
CA VAL A 289 -14.79 -1.03 5.55
C VAL A 289 -15.91 -1.56 6.45
N VAL A 290 -15.85 -1.39 7.77
CA VAL A 290 -16.96 -1.78 8.67
C VAL A 290 -18.28 -1.15 8.24
N GLN A 291 -18.27 0.12 7.83
CA GLN A 291 -19.47 0.74 7.25
C GLN A 291 -19.91 0.05 5.95
N LEU A 292 -19.00 -0.21 5.00
CA LEU A 292 -19.31 -0.98 3.78
C LEU A 292 -19.92 -2.36 4.10
N LEU A 293 -19.34 -3.10 5.05
CA LEU A 293 -19.81 -4.42 5.47
C LEU A 293 -21.22 -4.36 6.06
N SER A 294 -21.52 -3.34 6.87
CA SER A 294 -22.86 -3.15 7.45
C SER A 294 -23.94 -2.85 6.41
N ARG A 295 -23.55 -2.48 5.17
CA ARG A 295 -24.45 -2.22 4.05
C ARG A 295 -24.64 -3.44 3.13
N GLY A 296 -23.96 -4.57 3.39
CA GLY A 296 -24.20 -5.86 2.75
C GLY A 296 -24.27 -5.79 1.22
N SER A 297 -25.33 -6.36 0.64
CA SER A 297 -25.56 -6.44 -0.81
C SER A 297 -25.76 -5.09 -1.52
N VAL A 298 -25.90 -3.97 -0.80
CA VAL A 298 -26.15 -2.64 -1.38
C VAL A 298 -24.89 -2.06 -2.07
N ILE A 299 -23.73 -2.71 -1.89
CA ILE A 299 -22.52 -2.36 -2.62
C ILE A 299 -22.49 -2.90 -4.05
N ALA A 300 -23.39 -3.85 -4.40
CA ALA A 300 -23.55 -4.43 -5.73
C ALA A 300 -24.84 -3.90 -6.39
#